data_AF-A0A1A8CSK4-F1
#
_entry.id   AF-A0A1A8CSK4-F1
#
_cell.length_a   1.000
_cell.length_b   1.000
_cell.length_c   1.000
_cell.angle_alpha   90.00
_cell.angle_beta   90.00
_cell.angle_gamma   90.00
#
_symmetry.space_group_name_H-M   'P 1'
#
loop_
_entity.id
_entity.type
_entity.pdbx_description
1 polymer ?
#
loop_
_entity_poly.entity_id
_entity_poly.type
_entity_poly.pdbx_seq_one_letter_code
_entity_poly.pdbx_strand_id
1 'polypeptide(L)'
;EEEEEEKVLLLSILSSCSRVDPLPTLSSNGVHLMGQRLSHHSLDIRREACAVLLELSVPEDGKRQVCDQQLLPVLVSLLQDEDVELQTNAAGVIMNVVILTSGVWSPSERPRPTSSRADVDFYNQQT
;
A
#
# COMPACT_ATOMS: atom_id res chain seq x y z
N GLU A 1 -16.61 1.01 21.34
CA GLU A 1 -15.79 2.13 21.82
C GLU A 1 -14.56 1.59 22.55
N GLU A 2 -14.70 0.89 23.68
CA GLU A 2 -13.57 0.28 24.39
C GLU A 2 -12.69 -0.65 23.51
N GLU A 3 -13.31 -1.53 22.72
CA GLU A 3 -12.58 -2.43 21.79
C GLU A 3 -11.86 -1.67 20.66
N GLU A 4 -12.36 -0.50 20.26
CA GLU A 4 -11.76 0.32 19.22
C GLU A 4 -10.58 1.13 19.78
N GLU A 5 -10.68 1.61 21.02
CA GLU A 5 -9.58 2.25 21.74
C GLU A 5 -8.42 1.27 21.95
N GLU A 6 -8.70 0.02 22.31
CA GLU A 6 -7.70 -1.04 22.40
C GLU A 6 -7.00 -1.28 21.04
N LYS A 7 -7.75 -1.31 19.94
CA LYS A 7 -7.18 -1.46 18.58
C LYS A 7 -6.29 -0.28 18.21
N VAL A 8 -6.73 0.95 18.49
CA VAL A 8 -5.95 2.17 18.24
C VAL A 8 -4.65 2.13 19.04
N LEU A 9 -4.71 1.77 20.32
CA LEU A 9 -3.52 1.61 21.16
C LEU A 9 -2.55 0.58 20.58
N LEU A 10 -3.04 -0.60 20.17
CA LEU A 10 -2.20 -1.63 19.55
C LEU A 10 -1.56 -1.15 18.25
N LEU A 11 -2.31 -0.43 17.40
CA LEU A 11 -1.76 0.13 16.16
C LEU A 11 -0.73 1.23 16.44
N SER A 12 -0.95 2.08 17.44
CA SER A 12 0.03 3.11 17.84
C SER A 12 1.35 2.50 18.34
N ILE A 13 1.26 1.41 19.10
CA ILE A 13 2.43 0.64 19.56
C ILE A 13 3.13 0.01 18.36
N LEU A 14 2.36 -0.60 17.44
CA LEU A 14 2.91 -1.19 16.23
C LEU A 14 3.62 -0.16 15.33
N SER A 15 3.07 1.06 15.25
CA SER A 15 3.68 2.19 14.52
C SER A 15 5.03 2.56 15.14
N SER A 16 5.06 2.74 16.47
CA SER A 16 6.29 3.00 17.23
C SER A 16 7.34 1.89 17.04
N CYS A 17 6.94 0.61 17.08
CA CYS A 17 7.82 -0.51 16.83
C CYS A 17 8.33 -0.54 15.39
N SER A 18 7.46 -0.29 14.40
CA SER A 18 7.81 -0.31 12.98
C SER A 18 8.74 0.82 12.57
N ARG A 19 8.68 1.96 13.28
CA ARG A 19 9.66 3.05 13.15
C ARG A 19 11.08 2.62 13.55
N VAL A 20 11.20 1.72 14.53
CA VAL A 20 12.49 1.19 15.00
C VAL A 20 12.99 0.07 14.08
N ASP A 21 12.11 -0.88 13.76
CA ASP A 21 12.39 -1.97 12.82
C ASP A 21 11.11 -2.41 12.07
N PRO A 22 10.97 -2.08 10.78
CA PRO A 22 9.80 -2.45 10.00
C PRO A 22 9.84 -3.91 9.51
N LEU A 23 10.97 -4.60 9.56
CA LEU A 23 11.15 -5.93 8.95
C LEU A 23 10.23 -7.02 9.51
N PRO A 24 10.01 -7.12 10.85
CA PRO A 24 9.09 -8.13 11.40
C PRO A 24 7.65 -7.90 10.93
N THR A 25 7.24 -6.65 10.86
CA THR A 25 5.89 -6.26 10.40
C THR A 25 5.72 -6.55 8.90
N LEU A 26 6.75 -6.28 8.09
CA LEU A 26 6.75 -6.65 6.66
C LEU A 26 6.71 -8.16 6.44
N SER A 27 7.41 -8.93 7.28
CA SER A 27 7.46 -10.39 7.19
C SER A 27 6.14 -11.06 7.59
N SER A 28 5.27 -10.35 8.31
CA SER A 28 3.99 -10.84 8.84
C SER A 28 2.78 -10.34 8.05
N ASN A 29 2.96 -10.00 6.76
CA ASN A 29 1.92 -9.43 5.90
C ASN A 29 1.35 -8.09 6.42
N GLY A 30 2.14 -7.32 7.17
CA GLY A 30 1.70 -6.07 7.79
C GLY A 30 1.13 -5.05 6.80
N VAL A 31 1.71 -4.93 5.60
CA VAL A 31 1.21 -4.01 4.55
C VAL A 31 -0.23 -4.36 4.14
N HIS A 32 -0.54 -5.65 4.03
CA HIS A 32 -1.87 -6.11 3.62
C HIS A 32 -2.91 -5.85 4.70
N LEU A 33 -2.54 -6.16 5.95
CA LEU A 33 -3.40 -5.92 7.09
C LEU A 33 -3.69 -4.43 7.26
N MET A 34 -2.68 -3.57 7.15
CA MET A 34 -2.91 -2.12 7.24
C MET A 34 -3.72 -1.60 6.06
N GLY A 35 -3.48 -2.10 4.84
CA GLY A 35 -4.28 -1.75 3.66
C GLY A 35 -5.78 -2.00 3.84
N GLN A 36 -6.15 -3.13 4.48
CA GLN A 36 -7.56 -3.39 4.82
C GLN A 36 -8.11 -2.37 5.83
N ARG A 37 -7.30 -1.93 6.79
CA ARG A 37 -7.70 -0.99 7.86
C ARG A 37 -7.85 0.45 7.36
N LEU A 38 -7.30 0.81 6.19
CA LEU A 38 -7.53 2.12 5.57
C LEU A 38 -8.99 2.38 5.16
N SER A 39 -9.80 1.32 5.02
CA SER A 39 -11.24 1.41 4.71
C SER A 39 -12.13 1.35 5.96
N HIS A 40 -11.54 1.39 7.16
CA HIS A 40 -12.27 1.29 8.41
C HIS A 40 -13.13 2.54 8.68
N HIS A 41 -14.27 2.37 9.35
CA HIS A 41 -15.19 3.46 9.65
C HIS A 41 -14.65 4.44 10.70
N SER A 42 -13.78 3.97 11.60
CA SER A 42 -13.09 4.80 12.60
C SER A 42 -11.91 5.55 11.98
N LEU A 43 -11.92 6.88 12.08
CA LEU A 43 -10.83 7.74 11.61
C LEU A 43 -9.52 7.43 12.34
N ASP A 44 -9.57 7.19 13.65
CA ASP A 44 -8.36 6.93 14.44
C ASP A 44 -7.67 5.64 14.01
N ILE A 45 -8.45 4.60 13.66
CA ILE A 45 -7.89 3.37 13.08
C ILE A 45 -7.27 3.63 11.71
N ARG A 46 -7.92 4.44 10.86
CA ARG A 46 -7.36 4.78 9.54
C ARG A 46 -6.05 5.55 9.67
N ARG A 47 -5.99 6.53 10.59
CA ARG A 47 -4.79 7.32 10.88
C ARG A 47 -3.63 6.43 11.31
N GLU A 48 -3.86 5.59 12.32
CA GLU A 48 -2.81 4.72 12.84
C GLU A 48 -2.38 3.66 11.83
N ALA A 49 -3.31 3.06 11.10
CA ALA A 49 -2.97 2.13 10.03
C ALA A 49 -2.13 2.80 8.92
N CYS A 50 -2.45 4.05 8.56
CA CYS A 50 -1.70 4.81 7.58
C CYS A 50 -0.32 5.23 8.12
N ALA A 51 -0.21 5.56 9.41
CA ALA A 51 1.06 5.84 10.07
C ALA A 51 1.97 4.61 10.08
N VAL A 52 1.44 3.42 10.40
CA VAL A 52 2.19 2.16 10.29
C VAL A 52 2.64 1.96 8.84
N LEU A 53 1.76 2.12 7.85
CA LEU A 53 2.12 2.00 6.43
C LEU A 53 3.23 2.97 6.01
N LEU A 54 3.26 4.18 6.57
CA LEU A 54 4.32 5.14 6.33
C LEU A 54 5.67 4.58 6.77
N GLU A 55 5.77 4.05 7.99
CA GLU A 55 7.00 3.44 8.49
C GLU A 55 7.39 2.20 7.65
N LEU A 56 6.41 1.36 7.28
CA LEU A 56 6.66 0.20 6.42
C LEU A 56 7.10 0.57 5.00
N SER A 57 6.73 1.75 4.51
CA SER A 57 7.11 2.23 3.18
C SER A 57 8.53 2.80 3.11
N VAL A 58 9.27 2.89 4.21
CA VAL A 58 10.67 3.36 4.20
C VAL A 58 11.63 2.36 3.53
N PRO A 59 11.64 1.05 3.88
CA PRO A 59 12.48 0.05 3.20
C PRO A 59 11.96 -0.32 1.81
N GLU A 60 12.86 -0.80 0.94
CA GLU A 60 12.53 -1.17 -0.46
C GLU A 60 11.44 -2.26 -0.55
N ASP A 61 11.53 -3.30 0.29
CA ASP A 61 10.56 -4.40 0.29
C ASP A 61 9.15 -3.93 0.62
N GLY A 62 8.99 -3.01 1.57
CA GLY A 62 7.69 -2.47 1.92
C GLY A 62 7.09 -1.64 0.80
N LYS A 63 7.91 -0.83 0.11
CA LYS A 63 7.46 -0.07 -1.07
C LYS A 63 6.97 -1.00 -2.19
N ARG A 64 7.68 -2.11 -2.45
CA ARG A 64 7.26 -3.13 -3.43
C ARG A 64 5.92 -3.75 -3.02
N GLN A 65 5.78 -4.16 -1.76
CA GLN A 65 4.53 -4.73 -1.25
C GLN A 65 3.34 -3.75 -1.37
N VAL A 66 3.53 -2.45 -1.15
CA VAL A 66 2.48 -1.43 -1.32
C VAL A 66 1.99 -1.38 -2.77
N CYS A 67 2.91 -1.48 -3.75
CA CYS A 67 2.57 -1.58 -5.17
C CYS A 67 1.87 -2.90 -5.51
N ASP A 68 2.42 -4.03 -5.08
CA ASP A 68 1.90 -5.37 -5.37
C ASP A 68 0.48 -5.57 -4.82
N GLN A 69 0.16 -4.91 -3.71
CA GLN A 69 -1.15 -4.98 -3.07
C GLN A 69 -2.13 -3.91 -3.58
N GLN A 70 -1.76 -3.15 -4.61
CA GLN A 70 -2.62 -2.16 -5.26
C GLN A 70 -3.17 -1.11 -4.28
N LEU A 71 -2.36 -0.68 -3.30
CA LEU A 71 -2.79 0.31 -2.30
C LEU A 71 -2.72 1.75 -2.82
N LEU A 72 -2.02 2.01 -3.93
CA LEU A 72 -1.86 3.36 -4.49
C LEU A 72 -3.19 4.09 -4.78
N PRO A 73 -4.21 3.48 -5.43
CA PRO A 73 -5.51 4.15 -5.63
C PRO A 73 -6.20 4.50 -4.32
N VAL A 74 -6.09 3.63 -3.30
CA VAL A 74 -6.66 3.88 -1.96
C VAL A 74 -5.94 5.07 -1.32
N LEU A 75 -4.61 5.08 -1.32
CA LEU A 75 -3.82 6.19 -0.76
C LEU A 75 -4.10 7.52 -1.48
N VAL A 76 -4.29 7.50 -2.81
CA VAL A 76 -4.68 8.69 -3.58
C VAL A 76 -6.06 9.19 -3.17
N SER A 77 -7.01 8.30 -2.90
CA SER A 77 -8.33 8.71 -2.39
C SER A 77 -8.25 9.35 -1.00
N LEU A 78 -7.33 8.89 -0.14
CA LEU A 78 -7.12 9.45 1.20
C LEU A 78 -6.51 10.86 1.18
N LEU A 79 -5.88 11.28 0.07
CA LEU A 79 -5.43 12.66 -0.10
C LEU A 79 -6.58 13.68 -0.20
N GLN A 80 -7.82 13.20 -0.38
CA GLN A 80 -9.02 14.02 -0.42
C GLN A 80 -9.83 13.95 0.89
N ASP A 81 -9.36 13.21 1.90
CA ASP A 81 -10.03 13.11 3.20
C ASP A 81 -9.98 14.46 3.94
N GLU A 82 -10.92 14.77 4.82
CA GLU A 82 -10.91 16.04 5.57
C GLU A 82 -9.83 16.07 6.65
N ASP A 83 -9.33 14.91 7.05
CA ASP A 83 -8.32 14.79 8.08
C ASP A 83 -6.89 15.04 7.58
N VAL A 84 -6.26 16.07 8.13
CA VAL A 84 -4.91 16.51 7.77
C VAL A 84 -3.85 15.45 8.11
N GLU A 85 -4.00 14.74 9.23
CA GLU A 85 -3.03 13.73 9.66
C GLU A 85 -3.03 12.53 8.71
N LEU A 86 -4.21 11.99 8.40
CA LEU A 86 -4.41 10.92 7.43
C LEU A 86 -3.92 11.32 6.03
N GLN A 87 -4.22 12.54 5.57
CA GLN A 87 -3.69 13.08 4.32
C GLN A 87 -2.16 13.12 4.31
N THR A 88 -1.55 13.61 5.40
CA THR A 88 -0.09 13.75 5.52
C THR A 88 0.59 12.38 5.50
N ASN A 89 0.04 11.42 6.24
CA ASN A 89 0.56 10.04 6.25
C ASN A 89 0.43 9.41 4.86
N ALA A 90 -0.72 9.55 4.20
CA ALA A 90 -0.94 9.02 2.85
C ALA A 90 0.02 9.65 1.82
N ALA A 91 0.23 10.96 1.88
CA ALA A 91 1.20 11.67 1.02
C ALA A 91 2.63 11.17 1.25
N GLY A 92 3.01 10.93 2.51
CA GLY A 92 4.31 10.38 2.87
C GLY A 92 4.53 8.97 2.31
N VAL A 93 3.51 8.10 2.41
CA VAL A 93 3.57 6.74 1.83
C VAL A 93 3.76 6.82 0.32
N ILE A 94 2.97 7.66 -0.37
CA ILE A 94 3.07 7.84 -1.82
C ILE A 94 4.47 8.36 -2.19
N MET A 95 5.00 9.36 -1.47
CA MET A 95 6.33 9.89 -1.69
C MET A 95 7.39 8.78 -1.58
N ASN A 96 7.35 7.98 -0.51
CA ASN A 96 8.29 6.90 -0.29
C ASN A 96 8.27 5.85 -1.40
N VAL A 97 7.06 5.49 -1.86
CA VAL A 97 6.86 4.52 -2.95
C VAL A 97 7.31 5.07 -4.29
N VAL A 98 7.02 6.34 -4.60
CA VAL A 98 7.45 6.99 -5.86
C VAL A 98 8.98 7.15 -5.92
N ILE A 99 9.65 7.28 -4.77
CA ILE A 99 11.11 7.30 -4.66
C ILE A 99 11.73 5.90 -4.91
N LEU A 100 10.94 4.84 -5.18
CA LEU A 100 11.44 3.63 -5.86
C LEU A 100 11.83 3.92 -7.31
N THR A 101 12.81 4.80 -7.50
CA THR A 101 13.62 4.88 -8.70
C THR A 101 14.81 3.92 -8.57
N SER A 102 14.53 2.61 -8.55
CA SER A 102 15.40 1.65 -9.24
C SER A 102 14.67 1.27 -10.53
N GLY A 103 15.30 1.60 -11.66
CA GLY A 103 14.67 1.62 -12.96
C GLY A 103 14.06 0.29 -13.38
N VAL A 104 13.03 0.38 -14.22
CA VAL A 104 12.37 -0.75 -14.88
C VAL A 104 11.42 -1.52 -13.97
N TRP A 105 10.17 -1.06 -13.96
CA TRP A 105 8.99 -1.92 -13.96
C TRP A 105 9.30 -3.19 -14.77
N SER A 106 9.49 -4.32 -14.10
CA SER A 106 9.76 -5.60 -14.75
C SER A 106 8.45 -6.10 -15.37
N PRO A 107 8.39 -6.40 -16.68
CA PRO A 107 7.16 -6.76 -17.41
C PRO A 107 6.51 -8.11 -17.02
N SER A 108 6.68 -8.62 -15.80
CA SER A 108 6.06 -9.90 -15.39
C SER A 108 4.53 -9.86 -15.38
N GLU A 109 3.91 -8.69 -15.55
CA GLU A 109 2.48 -8.52 -15.79
C GLU A 109 2.07 -8.59 -17.27
N ARG A 110 2.96 -8.91 -18.22
CA ARG A 110 2.48 -9.31 -19.54
C ARG A 110 1.77 -10.67 -19.39
N PRO A 111 0.47 -10.77 -19.69
CA PRO A 111 -0.15 -12.09 -19.84
C PRO A 111 0.69 -12.87 -20.85
N ARG A 112 1.17 -14.06 -20.46
CA ARG A 112 1.90 -14.94 -21.37
C ARG A 112 1.01 -15.13 -22.60
N PRO A 113 1.46 -14.85 -23.83
CA PRO A 113 0.70 -15.25 -25.00
C PRO A 113 0.62 -16.76 -24.99
N THR A 114 -0.51 -17.31 -24.52
CA THR A 114 -0.83 -18.70 -24.74
C THR A 114 -1.00 -18.82 -26.24
N SER A 115 -0.16 -19.64 -26.86
CA SER A 115 -0.21 -19.94 -28.29
C SER A 115 -1.57 -20.57 -28.62
N SER A 116 -2.56 -19.71 -28.87
CA SER A 116 -3.85 -20.07 -29.41
C SER A 116 -4.05 -19.23 -30.65
N ARG A 117 -4.44 -19.91 -31.72
CA ARG A 117 -4.53 -19.43 -33.10
C ARG A 117 -5.55 -18.30 -33.31
N ALA A 118 -6.23 -17.85 -32.26
CA ALA A 118 -7.28 -16.84 -32.29
C ALA A 118 -6.77 -15.39 -32.29
N ASP A 119 -5.55 -15.12 -31.82
CA ASP A 119 -5.05 -13.73 -31.67
C ASP A 119 -4.39 -13.15 -32.94
N VAL A 120 -4.05 -14.00 -33.93
CA VAL A 120 -3.46 -13.54 -35.20
C VAL A 120 -4.48 -12.74 -36.02
N ASP A 121 -5.76 -13.02 -35.85
CA ASP A 121 -6.83 -12.33 -36.57
C ASP A 121 -7.10 -10.93 -36.00
N PHE A 122 -6.81 -10.69 -34.72
CA PHE A 122 -6.99 -9.37 -34.10
C PHE A 122 -5.91 -8.38 -34.55
N TYR A 123 -4.67 -8.83 -34.74
CA TYR A 123 -3.55 -7.98 -35.17
C TYR A 123 -3.60 -7.57 -36.65
N ASN A 124 -4.28 -8.35 -37.51
CA ASN A 124 -4.35 -8.08 -38.95
C ASN A 124 -5.57 -7.22 -39.37
N GLN A 125 -6.39 -6.74 -38.43
CA GLN A 125 -7.55 -5.88 -38.72
C GLN A 125 -7.35 -4.40 -38.36
N GLN A 126 -6.16 -4.00 -37.89
CA GLN A 126 -5.82 -2.60 -37.56
C GLN A 126 -4.71 -1.99 -38.43
N THR A 127 -4.49 -2.51 -39.64
CA THR A 127 -3.72 -1.83 -40.70
C THR A 127 -4.60 -1.44 -41.85
#